data_AF-A0A6G3XNQ9-F1
#
_entry.id   AF-A0A6G3XNQ9-F1
#
_cell.length_a   1.000
_cell.length_b   1.000
_cell.length_c   1.000
_cell.angle_alpha   90.00
_cell.angle_beta   90.00
_cell.angle_gamma   90.00
#
_symmetry.space_group_name_H-M   'P 1'
#
loop_
_entity.id
_entity.type
_entity.pdbx_description
1 polymer ?
#
loop_
_entity_poly.entity_id
_entity_poly.type
_entity_poly.pdbx_seq_one_letter_code
_entity_poly.pdbx_strand_id
1 'polypeptide(L)' 'RPGGHGMFIVQRLCLDWGVLRTPDAPGKTVWAELAAPA' A
#
# COMPACT_ATOMS: atom_id res chain seq x y z
N ARG A 1 11.09 -12.45 3.28
CA ARG A 1 9.67 -12.34 3.67
C ARG A 1 9.27 -10.87 3.42
N PRO A 2 8.30 -10.55 2.55
CA PRO A 2 7.80 -9.18 2.49
C PRO A 2 7.19 -8.85 3.87
N GLY A 3 7.71 -7.84 4.57
CA GLY A 3 7.35 -7.61 5.98
C GLY A 3 8.31 -6.71 6.76
N GLY A 4 8.85 -5.65 6.14
CA GLY A 4 9.62 -4.63 6.87
C GLY A 4 8.72 -3.72 7.71
N HIS A 5 9.30 -2.79 8.48
CA HIS A 5 8.56 -1.86 9.35
C HIS A 5 7.45 -1.08 8.62
N GLY A 6 7.65 -0.69 7.35
CA GLY A 6 6.60 -0.03 6.57
C GLY A 6 5.35 -0.89 6.38
N MET A 7 5.52 -2.21 6.26
CA MET A 7 4.41 -3.15 6.09
C MET A 7 3.56 -3.25 7.36
N PHE A 8 4.19 -3.16 8.54
CA PHE A 8 3.48 -3.10 9.82
C PHE A 8 2.58 -1.87 9.92
N ILE A 9 3.06 -0.71 9.46
CA ILE A 9 2.28 0.53 9.45
C ILE A 9 1.07 0.40 8.52
N VAL A 10 1.29 -0.07 7.29
CA VAL A 10 0.22 -0.25 6.30
C VAL A 10 -0.87 -1.19 6.81
N GLN A 11 -0.48 -2.35 7.35
CA GLN A 11 -1.42 -3.33 7.90
C GLN A 11 -2.24 -2.80 9.07
N ARG A 12 -1.71 -1.84 9.84
CA ARG A 12 -2.38 -1.30 11.03
C ARG A 12 -3.29 -0.12 10.73
N LEU A 13 -2.94 0.70 9.74
CA LEU A 13 -3.60 1.98 9.49
C LEU A 13 -4.58 1.95 8.33
N CYS A 14 -4.38 1.07 7.36
CA CYS A 14 -5.17 1.08 6.13
C CYS A 14 -6.29 0.03 6.20
N LEU A 15 -7.45 0.37 5.63
CA LEU A 15 -8.57 -0.55 5.45
C LEU A 15 -8.25 -1.57 4.34
N ASP A 16 -7.65 -1.08 3.27
CA ASP A 16 -7.10 -1.88 2.19
C ASP A 16 -5.87 -1.19 1.60
N TRP A 17 -5.06 -1.94 0.87
CA TRP A 17 -3.90 -1.42 0.15
C TRP A 17 -3.52 -2.36 -1.00
N GLY A 18 -2.91 -1.79 -2.02
CA GLY A 18 -2.52 -2.56 -3.19
C GLY A 18 -1.39 -1.95 -3.99
N VAL A 19 -1.02 -2.67 -5.04
CA VAL A 19 0.02 -2.28 -5.98
C VAL A 19 -0.52 -2.45 -7.39
N LEU A 20 -0.50 -1.40 -8.18
CA LEU A 20 -0.72 -1.46 -9.62
C LEU A 20 0.63 -1.35 -10.33
N ARG A 21 0.93 -2.32 -11.19
CA ARG A 21 2.08 -2.26 -12.09
C ARG A 21 1.61 -1.81 -13.46
N THR A 22 2.27 -0.83 -14.03
CA THR A 22 2.06 -0.45 -15.43
C THR A 22 2.88 -1.40 -16.29
N PRO A 23 2.26 -2.16 -17.21
CA PRO A 23 3.01 -2.97 -18.17
C PRO A 23 3.99 -2.11 -18.96
N ASP A 24 5.18 -2.65 -19.24
CA ASP A 24 6.18 -2.05 -20.12
C ASP A 24 6.71 -0.65 -19.72
N ALA A 25 6.39 -0.18 -18.50
CA ALA A 25 6.91 1.05 -17.93
C ALA A 25 7.65 0.76 -16.61
N PRO A 26 8.76 1.48 -16.33
CA PRO A 26 9.45 1.34 -15.05
C PRO A 26 8.58 1.90 -13.92
N GLY A 27 8.52 1.16 -12.81
CA GLY A 27 7.88 1.60 -11.56
C GLY A 27 6.61 0.83 -11.20
N LYS A 28 5.93 1.34 -10.16
CA LYS A 28 4.64 0.83 -9.67
C LYS A 28 3.92 1.94 -8.93
N THR A 29 2.60 1.91 -8.97
CA THR A 29 1.75 2.72 -8.08
C THR A 29 1.40 1.88 -6.87
N VAL A 30 1.55 2.47 -5.68
CA VAL A 30 1.06 1.89 -4.43
C VAL A 30 -0.06 2.78 -3.92
N TRP A 31 -1.16 2.19 -3.48
CA TRP A 31 -2.33 2.91 -2.97
C TRP A 31 -2.78 2.29 -1.65
N ALA A 32 -3.51 3.08 -0.87
CA ALA A 32 -4.10 2.66 0.39
C ALA A 32 -5.43 3.39 0.61
N GLU A 33 -6.40 2.68 1.18
CA GLU A 33 -7.65 3.24 1.66
C GLU A 33 -7.56 3.47 3.17
N LEU A 34 -7.94 4.67 3.62
CA LEU A 34 -7.93 5.05 5.03
C LEU A 34 -9.34 5.44 5.46
N ALA A 35 -9.68 5.16 6.72
CA ALA A 35 -10.89 5.70 7.31
C ALA A 35 -10.83 7.23 7.33
N ALA A 36 -11.98 7.88 7.12
CA ALA A 36 -12.08 9.32 7.30
C ALA A 36 -11.79 9.69 8.78
N PRO A 37 -11.21 10.87 9.04
CA PRO A 37 -11.07 11.37 10.40
C PRO A 37 -12.43 11.46 11.10
N ALA A 38 -12.44 11.18 12.40
CA ALA A 38 -13.59 11.42 13.27
C ALA A 38 -13.76 12.92 13.57
#